data_AF-A0AAP2GUT9-F1
#
_entry.id   AF-A0AAP2GUT9-F1
#
_cell.length_a   1.000
_cell.length_b   1.000
_cell.length_c   1.000
_cell.angle_alpha   90.00
_cell.angle_beta   90.00
_cell.angle_gamma   90.00
#
_symmetry.space_group_name_H-M   'P 1'
#
loop_
_entity.id
_entity.type
_entity.pdbx_description
1 polymer ?
#
loop_
_entity_poly.entity_id
_entity_poly.type
_entity_poly.pdbx_seq_one_letter_code
_entity_poly.pdbx_strand_id
1 'polypeptide(L)'
;MQAAPTTTFYHQQILKIRAEVYPDDAVIRQIVQAKAFIDRHFFAAIDLNDIAGKTFNSRFHFIRLFKAVYGRTPHQYLVAVRIIAARKLLRKGVSVKQACVAVGFASAHAVSGLLKRMAGKSSAERVTGETAVRRIGRRR
;
A
#
# COMPACT_ATOMS: atom_id res chain seq x y z
N MET A 1 21.45 20.45 35.76
CA MET A 1 22.04 19.10 35.65
C MET A 1 20.96 18.15 35.17
N GLN A 2 20.98 17.73 33.91
CA GLN A 2 20.03 16.75 33.38
C GLN A 2 20.53 15.34 33.76
N ALA A 3 19.77 14.61 34.55
CA ALA A 3 20.03 13.19 34.82
C ALA A 3 19.74 12.40 33.53
N ALA A 4 20.79 11.84 32.92
CA ALA A 4 20.64 10.92 31.81
C ALA A 4 19.82 9.71 32.27
N PRO A 5 18.85 9.22 31.47
CA PRO A 5 17.97 8.13 31.91
C PRO A 5 18.78 6.86 32.15
N THR A 6 18.72 6.36 33.39
CA THR A 6 19.28 5.06 33.78
C THR A 6 18.57 3.99 32.95
N THR A 7 19.26 3.52 31.91
CA THR A 7 18.73 2.53 30.98
C THR A 7 18.74 1.16 31.66
N THR A 8 17.67 0.82 32.37
CA THR A 8 17.50 -0.50 32.98
C THR A 8 17.52 -1.61 31.92
N PHE A 9 17.94 -2.83 32.28
CA PHE A 9 17.88 -4.01 31.40
C PHE A 9 16.52 -4.15 30.69
N TYR A 10 15.41 -4.01 31.41
CA TYR A 10 14.07 -4.05 30.83
C TYR A 10 13.81 -2.92 29.83
N HIS A 11 14.37 -1.73 30.04
CA HIS A 11 14.31 -0.63 29.07
C HIS A 11 15.06 -1.02 27.79
N GLN A 12 16.24 -1.63 27.89
CA GLN A 12 16.98 -2.13 26.72
C GLN A 12 16.21 -3.25 26.00
N GLN A 13 15.61 -4.19 26.73
CA GLN A 13 14.82 -5.26 26.12
C GLN A 13 13.57 -4.72 25.42
N ILE A 14 12.88 -3.74 26.02
CA ILE A 14 11.74 -3.06 25.37
C ILE A 14 12.19 -2.31 24.12
N LEU A 15 13.33 -1.62 24.16
CA LEU A 15 13.87 -0.94 22.97
C LEU A 15 14.28 -1.94 21.88
N LYS A 16 14.85 -3.08 22.25
CA LYS A 16 15.21 -4.16 21.32
C LYS A 16 13.97 -4.77 20.68
N ILE A 17 12.95 -5.12 21.47
CA ILE A 17 11.66 -5.61 20.97
C ILE A 17 11.00 -4.54 20.09
N ARG A 18 11.03 -3.27 20.49
CA ARG A 18 10.51 -2.16 19.68
C ARG A 18 11.25 -2.05 18.35
N ALA A 19 12.57 -2.16 18.32
CA ALA A 19 13.36 -2.13 17.09
C ALA A 19 13.16 -3.39 16.21
N GLU A 20 12.89 -4.55 16.83
CA GLU A 20 12.61 -5.80 16.12
C GLU A 20 11.17 -5.86 15.57
N VAL A 21 10.20 -5.25 16.26
CA VAL A 21 8.77 -5.28 15.92
C VAL A 21 8.32 -4.05 15.13
N TYR A 22 8.89 -2.88 15.40
CA TYR A 22 8.65 -1.63 14.68
C TYR A 22 9.88 -1.27 13.85
N PRO A 23 9.73 -1.06 12.53
CA PRO A 23 10.79 -0.50 11.71
C PRO A 23 11.21 0.87 12.26
N ASP A 24 12.51 1.19 12.18
CA ASP A 24 13.06 2.53 12.43
C ASP A 24 12.14 3.61 11.82
N ASP A 25 11.94 4.73 12.52
CA ASP A 25 11.15 5.87 12.04
C ASP A 25 11.58 6.31 10.63
N ALA A 26 12.87 6.20 10.31
CA ALA A 26 13.38 6.42 8.96
C ALA A 26 12.77 5.45 7.94
N VAL A 27 12.70 4.16 8.26
CA VAL A 27 12.12 3.12 7.42
C VAL A 27 10.61 3.33 7.26
N ILE A 28 9.90 3.70 8.34
CA ILE A 28 8.47 4.04 8.24
C ILE A 28 8.26 5.25 7.31
N ARG A 29 9.05 6.32 7.46
CA ARG A 29 8.99 7.48 6.55
C ARG A 29 9.19 7.06 5.10
N GLN A 30 10.15 6.18 4.82
CA GLN A 30 10.41 5.67 3.48
C GLN A 30 9.23 4.87 2.92
N ILE A 31 8.57 4.03 3.74
CA ILE A 31 7.37 3.29 3.35
C ILE A 31 6.21 4.24 3.04
N VAL A 32 6.05 5.31 3.82
CA VAL A 32 5.06 6.37 3.56
C VAL A 32 5.35 7.09 2.25
N GLN A 33 6.61 7.41 1.97
CA GLN A 33 7.01 8.04 0.71
C GLN A 33 6.77 7.11 -0.49
N ALA A 34 7.05 5.80 -0.34
CA ALA A 34 6.75 4.82 -1.37
C ALA A 34 5.25 4.76 -1.70
N LYS A 35 4.37 4.82 -0.69
CA LYS A 35 2.93 4.92 -0.90
C LYS A 35 2.55 6.22 -1.62
N ALA A 36 3.09 7.36 -1.17
CA ALA A 36 2.82 8.66 -1.77
C ALA A 36 3.26 8.72 -3.24
N PHE A 37 4.39 8.09 -3.58
CA PHE A 37 4.84 7.93 -4.96
C PHE A 37 3.84 7.11 -5.78
N ILE A 38 3.38 5.97 -5.28
CA ILE A 38 2.36 5.16 -5.96
C ILE A 38 1.07 5.98 -6.17
N ASP A 39 0.61 6.71 -5.16
CA ASP A 39 -0.60 7.54 -5.25
C ASP A 39 -0.49 8.67 -6.29
N ARG A 40 0.72 9.21 -6.51
CA ARG A 40 0.96 10.27 -7.51
C ARG A 40 1.20 9.75 -8.91
N HIS A 41 1.72 8.53 -9.06
CA HIS A 41 2.21 8.01 -10.33
C HIS A 41 1.47 6.75 -10.81
N PHE A 42 0.37 6.35 -10.17
CA PHE A 42 -0.32 5.09 -10.47
C PHE A 42 -0.70 4.92 -11.95
N PHE A 43 -0.91 6.01 -12.69
CA PHE A 43 -1.27 6.00 -14.11
C PHE A 43 -0.12 5.63 -15.05
N ALA A 44 1.13 5.71 -14.58
CA ALA A 44 2.31 5.35 -15.36
C ALA A 44 2.73 3.89 -15.14
N ALA A 45 3.60 3.38 -16.00
CA ALA A 45 4.34 2.15 -15.74
C ALA A 45 5.32 2.40 -14.58
N ILE A 46 4.92 2.03 -13.37
CA ILE A 46 5.78 2.11 -12.18
C ILE A 46 6.62 0.83 -12.13
N ASP A 47 7.94 0.96 -12.20
CA ASP A 47 8.81 -0.11 -11.71
C ASP A 47 8.94 0.01 -10.19
N LEU A 48 8.41 -0.98 -9.49
CA LEU A 48 8.55 -1.09 -8.04
C LEU A 48 10.00 -1.32 -7.61
N ASN A 49 10.88 -1.76 -8.51
CA ASN A 49 12.33 -1.81 -8.28
C ASN A 49 12.92 -0.41 -8.09
N ASP A 50 12.46 0.59 -8.83
CA ASP A 50 12.99 1.95 -8.72
C ASP A 50 12.65 2.59 -7.37
N ILE A 51 11.49 2.23 -6.81
CA ILE A 51 11.06 2.65 -5.48
C ILE A 51 11.87 1.91 -4.40
N ALA A 52 12.19 0.63 -4.63
CA ALA A 52 12.93 -0.19 -3.69
C ALA A 52 14.44 0.11 -3.67
N GLY A 53 15.06 0.28 -4.85
CA GLY A 53 16.50 0.19 -5.05
C GLY A 53 17.33 1.35 -4.52
N LYS A 54 16.74 2.52 -4.28
CA LYS A 54 17.45 3.67 -3.70
C LYS A 54 17.48 3.68 -2.17
N THR A 55 16.63 2.88 -1.54
CA THR A 55 16.20 3.14 -0.16
C THR A 55 16.15 1.87 0.68
N PHE A 56 15.81 0.74 0.07
CA PHE A 56 15.72 -0.56 0.72
C PHE A 56 16.81 -1.47 0.16
N ASN A 57 17.63 -2.04 1.05
CA ASN A 57 18.70 -2.99 0.69
C ASN A 57 18.20 -4.21 -0.11
N SER A 58 16.88 -4.47 -0.14
CA SER A 58 16.26 -5.54 -0.93
C SER A 58 14.80 -5.25 -1.26
N ARG A 59 14.38 -5.60 -2.49
CA ARG A 59 12.98 -5.59 -2.94
C ARG A 59 12.08 -6.44 -2.04
N PHE A 60 12.55 -7.62 -1.61
CA PHE A 60 11.76 -8.51 -0.75
C PHE A 60 11.50 -7.90 0.62
N HIS A 61 12.51 -7.21 1.16
CA HIS A 61 12.39 -6.48 2.42
C HIS A 61 11.37 -5.35 2.32
N PHE A 62 11.45 -4.54 1.25
CA PHE A 62 10.45 -3.50 0.95
C PHE A 62 9.03 -4.07 0.88
N ILE A 63 8.81 -5.15 0.13
CA ILE A 63 7.46 -5.76 -0.02
C ILE A 63 6.93 -6.22 1.34
N ARG A 64 7.77 -6.86 2.16
CA ARG A 64 7.38 -7.34 3.49
C ARG A 64 7.01 -6.19 4.41
N LEU A 65 7.82 -5.14 4.45
CA LEU A 65 7.57 -3.95 5.26
C LEU A 65 6.32 -3.21 4.81
N PHE A 66 6.17 -2.96 3.51
CA PHE A 66 4.99 -2.30 2.96
C PHE A 66 3.71 -3.08 3.31
N LYS A 67 3.76 -4.41 3.20
CA LYS A 67 2.65 -5.28 3.60
C LYS A 67 2.39 -5.25 5.10
N ALA A 68 3.43 -5.21 5.93
CA ALA A 68 3.26 -5.09 7.38
C ALA A 68 2.57 -3.78 7.78
N VAL A 69 2.93 -2.67 7.11
CA VAL A 69 2.36 -1.34 7.38
C VAL A 69 0.96 -1.15 6.79
N TYR A 70 0.72 -1.60 5.55
CA TYR A 70 -0.51 -1.31 4.80
C TYR A 70 -1.43 -2.52 4.57
N GLY A 71 -1.07 -3.70 5.07
CA GLY A 71 -1.86 -4.94 4.99
C GLY A 71 -1.85 -5.63 3.61
N ARG A 72 -1.20 -5.05 2.59
CA ARG A 72 -1.17 -5.55 1.21
C ARG A 72 0.15 -5.25 0.54
N THR A 73 0.53 -6.04 -0.47
CA THR A 73 1.78 -5.79 -1.19
C THR A 73 1.71 -4.48 -2.00
N PRO A 74 2.85 -3.86 -2.34
CA PRO A 74 2.86 -2.64 -3.17
C PRO A 74 2.12 -2.82 -4.51
N HIS A 75 2.27 -3.98 -5.15
CA HIS A 75 1.56 -4.30 -6.39
C HIS A 75 0.04 -4.38 -6.18
N GLN A 76 -0.42 -5.06 -5.11
CA GLN A 76 -1.85 -5.12 -4.77
C GLN A 76 -2.41 -3.73 -4.43
N TYR A 77 -1.63 -2.88 -3.77
CA TYR A 77 -1.99 -1.49 -3.49
C TYR A 77 -2.15 -0.70 -4.79
N LEU A 78 -1.17 -0.76 -5.69
CA LEU A 78 -1.21 -0.09 -7.00
C LEU A 78 -2.45 -0.49 -7.81
N VAL A 79 -2.73 -1.79 -7.91
CA VAL A 79 -3.93 -2.31 -8.62
C VAL A 79 -5.21 -1.74 -8.00
N ALA A 80 -5.31 -1.70 -6.68
CA ALA A 80 -6.49 -1.16 -6.00
C ALA A 80 -6.68 0.35 -6.27
N VAL A 81 -5.60 1.14 -6.23
CA VAL A 81 -5.66 2.58 -6.58
C VAL A 81 -6.15 2.77 -8.02
N ARG A 82 -5.60 1.99 -8.96
CA ARG A 82 -6.03 2.02 -10.38
C ARG A 82 -7.50 1.66 -10.55
N ILE A 83 -7.99 0.63 -9.85
CA ILE A 83 -9.42 0.24 -9.89
C ILE A 83 -10.32 1.37 -9.36
N ILE A 84 -9.93 2.01 -8.24
CA ILE A 84 -10.68 3.13 -7.67
C ILE A 84 -10.73 4.31 -8.65
N ALA A 85 -9.60 4.64 -9.29
CA ALA A 85 -9.52 5.68 -10.30
C ALA A 85 -10.36 5.34 -11.55
N ALA A 86 -10.27 4.11 -12.04
CA ALA A 86 -11.03 3.65 -13.20
C ALA A 86 -12.54 3.71 -12.93
N ARG A 87 -12.98 3.31 -11.73
CA ARG A 87 -14.39 3.45 -11.32
C ARG A 87 -14.87 4.90 -11.39
N LYS A 88 -14.04 5.87 -11.01
CA LYS A 88 -14.39 7.30 -11.13
C LYS A 88 -14.55 7.72 -12.59
N LEU A 89 -13.70 7.23 -13.50
CA LEU A 89 -13.79 7.50 -14.94
C LEU A 89 -15.05 6.86 -15.54
N LEU A 90 -15.34 5.60 -15.21
CA LEU A 90 -16.52 4.89 -15.70
C LEU A 90 -17.83 5.60 -15.29
N ARG A 91 -17.90 6.12 -14.05
CA ARG A 91 -19.04 6.93 -13.59
C ARG A 91 -19.22 8.24 -14.36
N LYS A 92 -18.16 8.75 -14.99
CA LYS A 92 -18.19 9.93 -15.86
C LYS A 92 -18.52 9.57 -17.32
N GLY A 93 -18.89 8.32 -17.61
CA GLY A 93 -19.23 7.86 -18.96
C GLY A 93 -18.02 7.49 -19.84
N VAL A 94 -16.80 7.47 -19.28
CA VAL A 94 -15.61 7.03 -20.04
C VAL A 94 -15.73 5.54 -20.36
N SER A 95 -15.40 5.15 -21.60
CA SER A 95 -15.45 3.73 -21.98
C SER A 95 -14.47 2.89 -21.18
N VAL A 96 -14.77 1.60 -20.99
CA VAL A 96 -13.88 0.66 -20.25
C VAL A 96 -12.48 0.64 -20.85
N LYS A 97 -12.37 0.66 -22.18
CA LYS A 97 -11.07 0.66 -22.88
C LYS A 97 -10.25 1.91 -22.53
N GLN A 98 -10.86 3.10 -22.62
CA GLN A 98 -10.20 4.37 -22.29
C GLN A 98 -9.84 4.44 -20.80
N ALA A 99 -10.72 3.98 -19.91
CA ALA A 99 -10.46 3.95 -18.48
C ALA A 99 -9.26 3.04 -18.13
N CYS A 100 -9.13 1.87 -18.76
CA CYS A 100 -7.98 0.98 -18.57
C CYS A 100 -6.66 1.66 -18.93
N VAL A 101 -6.62 2.32 -20.09
CA VAL A 101 -5.42 3.03 -20.56
C VAL A 101 -5.09 4.20 -19.64
N ALA A 102 -6.09 5.00 -19.27
CA ALA A 102 -5.91 6.20 -18.44
C ALA A 102 -5.36 5.91 -17.04
N VAL A 103 -5.63 4.72 -16.48
CA VAL A 103 -5.10 4.34 -15.16
C VAL A 103 -3.85 3.48 -15.24
N GLY A 104 -3.29 3.24 -16.42
CA GLY A 104 -2.00 2.55 -16.59
C GLY A 104 -2.08 1.02 -16.56
N PHE A 105 -3.22 0.41 -16.90
CA PHE A 105 -3.26 -1.03 -17.14
C PHE A 105 -2.68 -1.36 -18.51
N ALA A 106 -1.63 -2.19 -18.55
CA ALA A 106 -0.94 -2.57 -19.78
C ALA A 106 -1.84 -3.30 -20.79
N SER A 107 -2.84 -4.05 -20.31
CA SER A 107 -3.88 -4.61 -21.16
C SER A 107 -5.25 -4.47 -20.50
N ALA A 108 -6.24 -4.10 -21.31
CA ALA A 108 -7.62 -4.09 -20.85
C ALA A 108 -8.08 -5.50 -20.44
N HIS A 109 -7.49 -6.57 -20.97
CA HIS A 109 -7.94 -7.95 -20.74
C HIS A 109 -7.89 -8.37 -19.26
N ALA A 110 -6.85 -7.96 -18.53
CA ALA A 110 -6.65 -8.36 -17.13
C ALA A 110 -7.71 -7.79 -16.15
N VAL A 111 -8.37 -6.69 -16.52
CA VAL A 111 -9.26 -5.93 -15.61
C VAL A 111 -10.58 -5.52 -16.24
N SER A 112 -10.75 -5.69 -17.55
CA SER A 112 -11.98 -5.34 -18.28
C SER A 112 -13.19 -6.09 -17.71
N GLY A 113 -13.05 -7.38 -17.35
CA GLY A 113 -14.14 -8.11 -16.70
C GLY A 113 -14.57 -7.49 -15.36
N LEU A 114 -13.60 -7.14 -14.51
CA LEU A 114 -13.86 -6.49 -13.22
C LEU A 114 -14.47 -5.10 -13.42
N LEU A 115 -13.91 -4.29 -14.32
CA LEU A 115 -14.35 -2.94 -14.61
C LEU A 115 -15.73 -2.90 -15.27
N LYS A 116 -16.05 -3.84 -16.17
CA LYS A 116 -17.38 -4.00 -16.76
C LYS A 116 -18.42 -4.35 -15.69
N ARG A 117 -18.11 -5.29 -14.78
CA ARG A 117 -18.97 -5.62 -13.64
C ARG A 117 -19.21 -4.41 -12.73
N MET A 118 -18.20 -3.55 -12.56
CA MET A 118 -18.32 -2.32 -11.78
C MET A 118 -19.07 -1.20 -12.51
N ALA A 119 -18.96 -1.11 -13.84
CA ALA A 119 -19.73 -0.18 -14.67
C ALA A 119 -21.22 -0.53 -14.68
N GLY A 120 -21.56 -1.83 -14.72
CA GLY A 120 -22.94 -2.30 -14.64
C GLY A 120 -23.55 -2.24 -13.23
N LYS A 121 -22.74 -2.11 -12.18
CA LYS A 121 -23.19 -1.92 -10.79
C LYS A 121 -23.09 -0.45 -10.39
N SER A 122 -23.93 0.38 -11.00
CA SER A 122 -24.28 1.67 -10.41
C SER A 122 -25.39 1.46 -9.38
N SER A 123 -25.03 1.02 -8.17
CA SER A 123 -25.85 1.32 -6.99
C SER A 123 -24.98 1.33 -5.72
N ALA A 124 -25.02 2.47 -5.06
CA ALA A 124 -24.80 2.74 -3.65
C ALA A 124 -24.32 1.59 -2.74
N GLU A 125 -23.02 1.31 -2.71
CA GLU A 125 -22.44 0.65 -1.53
C GLU A 125 -21.17 1.39 -1.09
N ARG A 126 -21.35 2.11 0.01
CA ARG A 126 -20.30 2.85 0.73
C ARG A 126 -19.36 1.81 1.32
N VAL A 127 -18.14 1.73 0.79
CA VAL A 127 -17.03 1.15 1.55
C VAL A 127 -16.58 2.23 2.54
N THR A 128 -17.29 2.32 3.67
CA THR A 128 -16.76 2.96 4.89
C THR A 128 -15.57 2.13 5.34
N GLY A 129 -14.40 2.78 5.35
CA GLY A 129 -13.16 2.15 5.76
C GLY A 129 -13.15 1.98 7.27
N GLU A 130 -13.56 0.81 7.75
CA GLU A 130 -13.37 0.44 9.16
C GLU A 130 -13.51 -1.07 9.36
N THR A 131 -12.58 -1.88 8.83
CA THR A 131 -12.50 -3.30 9.24
C THR A 131 -11.11 -3.89 9.00
N ALA A 132 -10.13 -3.52 9.83
CA ALA A 132 -8.85 -4.24 9.87
C ALA A 132 -8.05 -4.04 11.17
N VAL A 133 -8.66 -4.22 12.34
CA VAL A 133 -7.88 -4.46 13.58
C VAL A 133 -8.56 -5.55 14.41
N ARG A 134 -8.63 -6.77 13.87
CA ARG A 134 -9.02 -7.93 14.67
C ARG A 134 -8.57 -9.25 14.04
N ARG A 135 -7.26 -9.47 13.98
CA ARG A 135 -6.64 -10.82 13.97
C ARG A 135 -5.12 -10.72 13.92
N ILE A 136 -4.50 -10.38 15.05
CA ILE A 136 -3.16 -10.87 15.37
C ILE A 136 -3.22 -11.26 16.85
N GLY A 137 -3.15 -12.57 17.11
CA GLY A 137 -3.23 -13.12 18.46
C GLY A 137 -3.98 -14.45 18.51
N ARG A 138 -3.39 -15.49 17.93
CA ARG A 138 -3.51 -16.91 18.34
C ARG A 138 -2.68 -17.76 17.38
N ARG A 139 -1.41 -17.95 17.72
CA ARG A 139 -0.71 -19.21 17.47
C ARG A 139 -0.53 -19.85 18.84
N ARG A 140 -1.15 -21.01 19.04
CA ARG A 140 -0.60 -22.06 19.88
C ARG A 140 0.27 -22.92 18.99
#